data_AF-A0A5R2MVR4-F1
#
_entry.id   AF-A0A5R2MVR4-F1
#
_cell.length_a   1.000
_cell.length_b   1.000
_cell.length_c   1.000
_cell.angle_alpha   90.00
_cell.angle_beta   90.00
_cell.angle_gamma   90.00
#
_symmetry.space_group_name_H-M   'P 1'
#
loop_
_entity.id
_entity.type
_entity.pdbx_description
1 polymer ?
#
loop_
_entity_poly.entity_id
_entity_poly.type
_entity_poly.pdbx_seq_one_letter_code
_entity_poly.pdbx_strand_id
1 'polypeptide(L)'
;MTTQSIAWDSQPRTDIRRVALTGYAAMALLAGGFGYWAVSAPLSGAVITQGTISATGGNIQIQHREGGIVQALLVHEGDRVQLAQDLVV
;
A
#
# COMPACT_ATOMS: atom_id res chain seq x y z
N MET A 1 65.92 45.30 -11.07
CA MET A 1 64.51 45.61 -11.38
C MET A 1 64.14 44.86 -12.65
N THR A 2 63.39 43.77 -12.52
CA THR A 2 62.85 42.99 -13.65
C THR A 2 61.33 43.01 -13.54
N THR A 3 60.68 43.82 -14.37
CA THR A 3 59.22 43.93 -14.41
C THR A 3 58.68 42.74 -15.21
N GLN A 4 58.04 41.78 -14.53
CA GLN A 4 57.32 40.71 -15.22
C GLN A 4 56.01 41.25 -15.79
N SER A 5 55.87 41.18 -17.11
CA SER A 5 54.63 41.49 -17.81
C SER A 5 53.62 40.36 -17.59
N ILE A 6 52.53 40.68 -16.89
CA ILE A 6 51.32 39.87 -16.84
C ILE A 6 50.74 39.74 -18.25
N ALA A 7 51.04 38.63 -18.92
CA ALA A 7 50.42 38.29 -20.19
C ALA A 7 48.97 37.86 -19.91
N TRP A 8 48.03 38.77 -20.17
CA TRP A 8 46.61 38.47 -20.18
C TRP A 8 46.33 37.54 -21.37
N ASP A 9 46.01 36.28 -21.08
CA ASP A 9 45.54 35.34 -22.09
C ASP A 9 44.24 35.89 -22.70
N SER A 10 44.32 36.26 -23.98
CA SER A 10 43.36 37.12 -24.66
C SER A 10 42.39 36.34 -25.55
N GLN A 11 42.32 35.02 -25.38
CA GLN A 11 41.29 34.18 -26.00
C GLN A 11 40.28 33.70 -24.95
N PRO A 12 39.16 34.41 -24.76
CA PRO A 12 38.03 33.88 -24.03
C PRO A 12 37.61 32.55 -24.67
N ARG A 13 37.58 31.47 -23.88
CA ARG A 13 37.07 30.18 -24.33
C ARG A 13 35.60 30.33 -24.70
N THR A 14 35.32 30.55 -25.99
CA THR A 14 33.98 30.85 -26.50
C THR A 14 33.24 29.58 -26.96
N ASP A 15 33.83 28.40 -26.73
CA ASP A 15 33.26 27.10 -27.09
C ASP A 15 32.13 26.65 -26.15
N ILE A 16 31.03 27.42 -26.17
CA ILE A 16 29.80 27.17 -25.44
C ILE A 16 29.17 25.83 -25.86
N ARG A 17 29.38 25.40 -27.12
CA ARG A 17 28.83 24.15 -27.66
C ARG A 17 29.23 22.92 -26.84
N ARG A 18 30.49 22.85 -26.36
CA ARG A 18 30.96 21.72 -25.54
C ARG A 18 30.28 21.71 -24.17
N VAL A 19 30.14 22.89 -23.55
CA VAL A 19 29.49 23.03 -22.25
C VAL A 19 27.99 22.71 -22.35
N ALA A 20 27.33 23.21 -23.39
CA ALA A 20 25.91 22.93 -23.65
C ALA A 20 25.66 21.44 -23.91
N LEU A 21 26.49 20.78 -24.72
CA LEU A 21 26.37 19.35 -25.00
C LEU A 21 26.53 18.51 -23.73
N THR A 22 27.49 18.84 -22.87
CA THR A 22 27.66 18.18 -21.57
C THR A 22 26.44 18.37 -20.67
N GLY A 23 25.85 19.58 -20.66
CA GLY A 23 24.62 19.85 -19.92
C GLY A 23 23.43 19.01 -20.42
N TYR A 24 23.21 18.96 -21.74
CA TYR A 24 22.16 18.13 -22.33
C TYR A 24 22.38 16.64 -22.08
N ALA A 25 23.63 16.15 -22.14
CA ALA A 25 23.97 14.77 -21.83
C ALA A 25 23.65 14.42 -20.37
N ALA A 26 23.98 15.32 -19.42
CA ALA A 26 23.66 15.14 -18.01
C ALA A 26 22.14 15.11 -17.77
N MET A 27 21.38 15.99 -18.42
CA MET A 27 19.91 15.99 -18.35
C MET A 27 19.32 14.68 -18.92
N ALA A 28 19.81 14.23 -20.06
CA ALA A 28 19.35 12.99 -20.69
C ALA A 28 19.65 11.76 -19.81
N LEU A 29 20.83 11.71 -19.19
CA LEU A 29 21.19 10.64 -18.25
C LEU A 29 20.31 10.65 -17.01
N LEU A 30 20.04 11.82 -16.42
CA LEU A 30 19.19 11.92 -15.24
C LEU A 30 17.75 11.50 -15.58
N ALA A 31 17.16 12.09 -16.62
CA ALA A 31 15.79 11.81 -17.02
C ALA A 31 15.61 10.36 -17.49
N GLY A 32 16.54 9.86 -18.31
CA GLY A 32 16.54 8.49 -18.80
C GLY A 32 16.78 7.47 -17.69
N GLY A 33 17.77 7.68 -16.84
CA GLY A 33 18.08 6.78 -15.72
C GLY A 33 16.96 6.74 -14.68
N PHE A 34 16.46 7.90 -14.27
CA PHE A 34 15.34 7.98 -13.34
C PHE A 34 14.05 7.42 -13.94
N GLY A 35 13.74 7.76 -15.20
CA GLY A 35 12.55 7.26 -15.89
C GLY A 35 12.58 5.75 -16.08
N TYR A 36 13.73 5.21 -16.50
CA TYR A 36 13.93 3.76 -16.63
C TYR A 36 13.76 3.05 -15.28
N TRP A 37 14.41 3.58 -14.24
CA TRP A 37 14.26 3.04 -12.89
C TRP A 37 12.80 3.08 -12.42
N ALA A 38 12.13 4.22 -12.55
CA ALA A 38 10.74 4.43 -12.12
C ALA A 38 9.74 3.48 -12.82
N VAL A 39 9.94 3.21 -14.11
CA VAL A 39 9.10 2.25 -14.86
C VAL A 39 9.41 0.81 -14.47
N SER A 40 10.68 0.48 -14.23
CA SER A 40 11.10 -0.87 -13.85
C SER A 40 10.82 -1.22 -12.39
N ALA A 41 10.60 -0.21 -11.54
CA ALA A 41 10.42 -0.40 -10.10
C ALA A 41 9.10 -1.15 -9.81
N PRO A 42 9.16 -2.36 -9.22
CA PRO A 42 7.96 -3.13 -8.94
C PRO A 42 7.15 -2.48 -7.80
N LEU A 43 5.97 -1.95 -8.12
CA LEU A 43 4.98 -1.50 -7.14
C LEU A 43 4.28 -2.72 -6.53
N SER A 44 5.00 -3.47 -5.69
CA SER A 44 4.44 -4.64 -4.98
C SER A 44 3.58 -4.16 -3.82
N GLY A 45 2.29 -3.92 -4.10
CA GLY A 45 1.36 -3.28 -3.18
C GLY A 45 0.04 -4.03 -3.00
N ALA A 46 0.09 -5.34 -2.80
CA ALA A 46 -1.05 -6.07 -2.25
C ALA A 46 -0.54 -7.14 -1.28
N VAL A 47 -0.61 -6.83 0.02
CA VAL A 47 -0.37 -7.81 1.07
C VAL A 47 -1.60 -8.70 1.15
N ILE A 48 -1.44 -9.98 0.81
CA ILE A 48 -2.47 -10.99 1.02
C ILE A 48 -2.39 -11.39 2.49
N THR A 49 -3.31 -10.89 3.31
CA THR A 49 -3.45 -11.26 4.72
C THR A 49 -4.64 -12.18 4.90
N GLN A 50 -4.58 -13.09 5.88
CA GLN A 50 -5.71 -13.95 6.23
C GLN A 50 -6.62 -13.21 7.21
N GLY A 51 -7.82 -12.86 6.76
CA GLY A 51 -8.88 -12.35 7.62
C GLY A 51 -9.74 -13.51 8.14
N THR A 52 -10.11 -13.48 9.42
CA THR A 52 -11.13 -14.37 9.99
C THR A 52 -12.41 -13.60 10.24
N ILE A 53 -13.54 -14.13 9.78
CA ILE A 53 -14.87 -13.57 10.06
C ILE A 53 -15.47 -14.41 11.17
N SER A 54 -15.50 -13.85 12.38
CA SER A 54 -16.23 -14.44 13.50
C SER A 54 -17.61 -13.78 13.59
N ALA A 55 -18.65 -14.58 13.83
CA ALA A 55 -19.97 -14.04 14.12
C ALA A 55 -19.88 -13.10 15.33
N THR A 56 -20.30 -11.84 15.16
CA THR A 56 -20.34 -10.88 16.26
C THR A 56 -21.46 -11.28 17.21
N GLY A 57 -21.07 -11.72 18.42
CA GLY A 57 -21.97 -12.30 19.41
C GLY A 57 -21.65 -13.78 19.57
N GLY A 58 -21.05 -14.14 20.72
CA GLY A 58 -20.76 -15.53 21.02
C GLY A 58 -22.03 -16.38 21.06
N ASN A 59 -21.87 -17.70 20.98
CA ASN A 59 -22.99 -18.64 21.09
C ASN A 59 -23.71 -18.47 22.43
N ILE A 60 -25.00 -18.15 22.39
CA ILE A 60 -25.84 -18.05 23.57
C ILE A 60 -26.50 -19.42 23.80
N GLN A 61 -26.17 -20.06 24.92
CA GLN A 61 -26.81 -21.31 25.31
C GLN A 61 -28.12 -21.01 26.03
N ILE A 62 -29.25 -21.44 25.45
CA ILE A 62 -30.58 -21.30 26.04
C ILE A 62 -31.01 -22.67 26.56
N GLN A 63 -31.42 -22.73 27.82
CA GLN A 63 -31.83 -23.97 28.50
C GLN A 63 -33.14 -23.75 29.26
N HIS A 64 -33.98 -24.79 29.33
CA HIS A 64 -35.14 -24.77 30.22
C HIS A 64 -34.68 -24.57 31.67
N ARG A 65 -35.44 -23.86 32.51
CA ARG A 65 -35.05 -23.63 33.91
C ARG A 65 -35.41 -24.79 34.86
N GLU A 66 -36.47 -25.54 34.56
CA GLU A 66 -37.11 -26.42 35.58
C GLU A 66 -36.99 -27.92 35.33
N GLY A 67 -36.60 -28.38 34.13
CA GLY A 67 -36.55 -29.83 33.83
C GLY A 67 -37.89 -30.35 33.34
N GLY A 68 -37.88 -31.14 32.27
CA GLY A 68 -39.09 -31.69 31.67
C GLY A 68 -38.81 -32.59 30.45
N ILE A 69 -39.88 -33.18 29.90
CA ILE A 69 -39.82 -33.94 28.65
C ILE A 69 -40.15 -32.98 27.51
N VAL A 70 -39.29 -32.94 26.48
CA VAL A 70 -39.57 -32.15 25.27
C VAL A 70 -40.73 -32.76 24.52
N GLN A 71 -41.80 -31.99 24.34
CA GLN A 71 -42.95 -32.35 23.51
C GLN A 71 -42.71 -31.98 22.05
N ALA A 72 -42.17 -30.77 21.78
CA ALA A 72 -41.92 -30.29 20.43
C ALA A 72 -40.76 -29.28 20.35
N LEU A 73 -40.02 -29.30 19.23
CA LEU A 73 -39.05 -28.28 18.84
C LEU A 73 -39.69 -27.36 17.80
N LEU A 74 -39.70 -26.06 18.08
CA LEU A 74 -40.40 -25.06 17.26
C LEU A 74 -39.50 -24.36 16.24
N VAL A 75 -38.19 -24.64 16.26
CA VAL A 75 -37.16 -24.00 15.44
C VAL A 75 -36.19 -25.02 14.86
N HIS A 76 -35.56 -24.66 13.74
CA HIS A 76 -34.52 -25.44 13.07
C HIS A 76 -33.18 -24.71 13.06
N GLU A 77 -32.12 -25.47 12.78
CA GLU A 77 -30.77 -24.92 12.67
C GLU A 77 -30.70 -23.83 11.60
N GLY A 78 -30.19 -22.66 11.99
CA GLY A 78 -30.07 -21.48 11.11
C GLY A 78 -31.28 -20.55 11.09
N ASP A 79 -32.36 -20.87 11.81
CA ASP A 79 -33.51 -19.96 11.93
C ASP A 79 -33.14 -18.69 12.71
N ARG A 80 -33.64 -17.54 12.23
CA ARG A 80 -33.52 -16.27 12.97
C ARG A 80 -34.63 -16.20 14.01
N VAL A 81 -34.23 -16.08 15.28
CA VAL A 81 -35.15 -16.01 16.41
C VAL A 81 -35.20 -14.61 17.02
N GLN A 82 -36.31 -14.26 17.63
CA GLN A 82 -36.52 -12.98 18.33
C GLN A 82 -36.52 -13.17 19.85
N LEU A 83 -36.37 -12.07 20.59
CA LEU A 83 -36.45 -12.10 22.05
C LEU A 83 -37.86 -12.54 22.47
N ALA A 84 -37.92 -13.45 23.45
CA ALA A 84 -39.16 -14.06 23.96
C ALA A 84 -39.93 -14.94 22.97
N GLN A 85 -39.29 -15.39 21.88
CA GLN A 85 -39.84 -16.43 21.03
C GLN A 85 -39.68 -17.82 21.69
N ASP A 86 -40.77 -18.60 21.72
CA ASP A 86 -40.72 -19.98 22.18
C ASP A 86 -39.91 -20.84 21.20
N LEU A 87 -38.93 -21.56 21.73
CA LEU A 87 -38.03 -22.44 20.95
C LEU A 87 -38.39 -23.92 21.13
N VAL A 88 -38.94 -24.28 22.29
CA VAL A 88 -39.25 -25.65 22.70
C VAL A 88 -40.48 -25.64 23.62
N VAL A 89 -41.29 -26.69 23.51
CA VAL A 89 -42.46 -26.96 24.37
C VAL A 89 -42.27 -28.29 25.05
#